data_AF-A0A329HQM4-F1
#
_entry.id   AF-A0A329HQM4-F1
#
_cell.length_a   1.000
_cell.length_b   1.000
_cell.length_c   1.000
_cell.angle_alpha   90.00
_cell.angle_beta   90.00
_cell.angle_gamma   90.00
#
_symmetry.space_group_name_H-M   'P 1'
#
loop_
_entity.id
_entity.type
_entity.pdbx_description
1 polymer ?
#
loop_
_entity_poly.entity_id
_entity_poly.type
_entity_poly.pdbx_seq_one_letter_code
_entity_poly.pdbx_strand_id
1 'polypeptide(L)'
;MSTDPRQKIEHLIRLSAGTTEFQGRTVRLDNGHVALCTSTYNYSQDDETRHLVAERIALLWNLARSIPTDQLTQLGLLPRPRI
;
A
#
# COMPACT_ATOMS: atom_id res chain seq x y z
N MET A 1 11.26 -21.56 -4.25
CA MET A 1 10.33 -20.44 -4.54
C MET A 1 10.81 -19.77 -5.81
N SER A 2 9.94 -19.65 -6.82
CA SER A 2 10.25 -18.88 -8.03
C SER A 2 10.03 -17.40 -7.71
N THR A 3 11.07 -16.57 -7.85
CA THR A 3 10.95 -15.13 -7.73
C THR A 3 10.47 -14.56 -9.06
N ASP A 4 9.31 -13.90 -9.08
CA ASP A 4 8.83 -13.18 -10.26
C ASP A 4 9.59 -11.85 -10.37
N PRO A 5 10.41 -11.64 -11.43
CA PRO A 5 11.13 -10.38 -11.61
C PRO A 5 10.21 -9.16 -11.66
N ARG A 6 8.95 -9.31 -12.11
CA ARG A 6 7.95 -8.24 -12.16
C ARG A 6 7.47 -7.81 -10.78
N GLN A 7 7.69 -8.64 -9.76
CA GLN A 7 7.34 -8.35 -8.37
C GLN A 7 8.53 -7.89 -7.53
N LYS A 8 9.64 -7.50 -8.16
CA LYS A 8 10.70 -6.79 -7.45
C LYS A 8 10.29 -5.35 -7.13
N ILE A 9 10.84 -4.80 -6.05
CA ILE A 9 10.48 -3.49 -5.54
C ILE A 9 10.67 -2.38 -6.58
N GLU A 10 11.72 -2.45 -7.40
CA GLU A 10 12.04 -1.47 -8.44
C GLU A 10 10.96 -1.34 -9.51
N HIS A 11 10.19 -2.42 -9.72
CA HIS A 11 9.03 -2.45 -10.59
C HIS A 11 7.76 -2.05 -9.84
N LEU A 12 7.52 -2.63 -8.67
CA LEU A 12 6.29 -2.40 -7.91
C LEU A 12 6.09 -0.93 -7.55
N ILE A 13 7.14 -0.21 -7.12
CA ILE A 13 7.04 1.21 -6.72
C ILE A 13 6.61 2.15 -7.86
N ARG A 14 6.56 1.68 -9.11
CA ARG A 14 6.08 2.47 -10.25
C ARG A 14 4.58 2.29 -10.50
N LEU A 15 3.98 1.27 -9.89
CA LEU A 15 2.58 0.90 -10.11
C LEU A 15 1.66 1.69 -9.17
N SER A 16 0.51 2.12 -9.71
CA SER A 16 -0.57 2.71 -8.90
C SER A 16 -1.24 1.62 -8.05
N ALA A 17 -1.61 1.98 -6.82
CA ALA A 17 -2.47 1.17 -5.97
C ALA A 17 -3.94 1.59 -6.09
N GLY A 18 -4.84 0.62 -5.93
CA GLY A 18 -6.27 0.82 -5.79
C GLY A 18 -6.89 -0.28 -4.92
N THR A 19 -8.14 -0.07 -4.52
CA THR A 19 -8.98 -1.09 -3.87
C THR A 19 -9.81 -1.79 -4.94
N THR A 20 -10.08 -3.08 -4.78
CA THR A 20 -10.98 -3.83 -5.67
C THR A 20 -12.23 -4.25 -4.91
N GLU A 21 -13.37 -4.33 -5.60
CA GLU A 21 -14.64 -4.80 -5.03
C GLU A 21 -14.55 -6.25 -4.54
N PHE A 22 -13.70 -7.07 -5.19
CA PHE A 22 -13.44 -8.44 -4.75
C PHE A 22 -12.59 -8.43 -3.48
N GLN A 23 -13.25 -8.67 -2.35
CA GLN A 23 -12.71 -8.48 -1.00
C GLN A 23 -12.21 -7.03 -0.84
N GLY A 24 -13.12 -6.08 -0.57
CA GLY A 24 -12.88 -4.63 -0.35
C GLY A 24 -11.92 -4.24 0.79
N ARG A 25 -11.02 -5.17 1.13
CA ARG A 25 -9.98 -5.22 2.14
C ARG A 25 -8.60 -5.29 1.48
N THR A 26 -8.49 -5.74 0.23
CA THR A 26 -7.20 -5.94 -0.44
C THR A 26 -6.82 -4.73 -1.29
N VAL A 27 -5.67 -4.15 -1.00
CA VAL A 27 -5.00 -3.17 -1.85
C VAL A 27 -4.24 -3.91 -2.93
N ARG A 28 -4.46 -3.51 -4.18
CA ARG A 28 -3.84 -4.12 -5.34
C ARG A 28 -3.16 -3.07 -6.21
N LEU A 29 -2.07 -3.47 -6.86
CA LEU A 29 -1.34 -2.68 -7.83
C LEU A 29 -1.77 -3.06 -9.24
N ASP A 30 -1.39 -2.22 -10.21
CA ASP A 30 -1.53 -2.50 -11.64
C ASP A 30 -2.96 -2.89 -12.00
N ASN A 31 -3.92 -2.00 -11.71
CA ASN A 31 -5.34 -2.21 -11.98
C ASN A 31 -5.91 -3.52 -11.42
N GLY A 32 -5.35 -4.03 -10.32
CA GLY A 32 -5.82 -5.24 -9.66
C GLY A 32 -5.01 -6.50 -9.98
N HIS A 33 -3.95 -6.43 -10.79
CA HIS A 33 -3.19 -7.62 -11.17
C HIS A 33 -2.26 -8.14 -10.08
N VAL A 34 -1.73 -7.27 -9.22
CA VAL A 34 -0.78 -7.64 -8.17
C VAL A 34 -1.36 -7.31 -6.80
N ALA A 35 -1.44 -8.27 -5.88
CA ALA A 35 -1.87 -7.99 -4.51
C ALA A 35 -0.73 -7.30 -3.74
N LEU A 36 -0.98 -6.13 -3.17
CA LEU A 36 -0.02 -5.41 -2.32
C LEU A 36 -0.15 -5.88 -0.87
N CYS A 37 -1.34 -5.73 -0.30
CA CYS A 37 -1.63 -6.13 1.07
C CYS A 37 -3.14 -6.28 1.27
N THR A 38 -3.53 -6.95 2.35
CA THR A 38 -4.93 -7.01 2.79
C THR A 38 -5.05 -6.31 4.14
N SER A 39 -5.99 -5.38 4.27
CA SER A 39 -6.34 -4.72 5.54
C SER A 39 -6.64 -5.80 6.56
N THR A 40 -5.99 -5.74 7.72
CA THR A 40 -6.00 -6.80 8.73
C THR A 40 -7.42 -7.21 9.11
N TYR A 41 -7.64 -8.52 9.20
CA TYR A 41 -8.88 -9.12 9.70
C TYR A 41 -8.94 -8.96 11.22
N ASN A 42 -9.24 -7.77 11.74
CA ASN A 42 -9.75 -7.71 13.10
C ASN A 42 -11.26 -7.99 13.04
N TYR A 43 -11.70 -9.09 13.66
CA TYR A 43 -13.12 -9.48 13.69
C TYR A 43 -14.02 -8.41 14.34
N SER A 44 -13.41 -7.49 15.10
CA SER A 44 -14.08 -6.37 15.76
C SER A 44 -14.30 -5.15 14.87
N GLN A 45 -13.90 -5.18 13.59
CA GLN A 45 -14.04 -4.04 12.67
C GLN A 45 -15.12 -4.31 11.61
N ASP A 46 -16.01 -3.34 11.41
CA ASP A 46 -17.00 -3.39 10.34
C ASP A 46 -16.34 -3.33 8.94
N ASP A 47 -17.14 -3.64 7.91
CA ASP A 47 -16.66 -3.65 6.52
C ASP A 47 -16.26 -2.24 6.04
N GLU A 48 -16.95 -1.19 6.52
CA GLU A 48 -16.65 0.21 6.20
C GLU A 48 -15.26 0.61 6.70
N THR A 49 -14.95 0.33 7.96
CA THR A 49 -13.64 0.60 8.57
C THR A 49 -12.53 -0.10 7.79
N ARG A 50 -12.74 -1.37 7.42
CA ARG A 50 -11.76 -2.13 6.64
C ARG A 50 -11.55 -1.52 5.25
N HIS A 51 -12.62 -1.10 4.60
CA HIS A 51 -12.54 -0.41 3.31
C HIS A 51 -11.76 0.90 3.41
N LEU A 52 -12.08 1.76 4.38
CA LEU A 52 -11.39 3.02 4.60
C LEU A 52 -9.90 2.83 4.93
N VAL A 53 -9.54 1.77 5.66
CA VAL A 53 -8.14 1.41 5.91
C VAL A 53 -7.45 1.02 4.61
N ALA A 54 -8.07 0.17 3.78
CA ALA A 54 -7.52 -0.22 2.48
C ALA A 54 -7.34 0.99 1.55
N GLU A 55 -8.34 1.88 1.48
CA GLU A 55 -8.26 3.13 0.70
C GLU A 55 -7.11 4.03 1.18
N ARG A 56 -6.96 4.22 2.50
CA ARG A 56 -5.85 5.00 3.05
C ARG A 56 -4.50 4.40 2.70
N ILE A 57 -4.35 3.08 2.75
CA ILE A 57 -3.10 2.42 2.35
C ILE A 57 -2.83 2.61 0.85
N ALA A 58 -3.85 2.48 -0.01
CA ALA A 58 -3.72 2.74 -1.44
C ALA A 58 -3.28 4.19 -1.72
N LEU A 59 -3.86 5.17 -1.03
CA LEU A 59 -3.48 6.58 -1.15
C LEU A 59 -2.04 6.82 -0.67
N LEU A 60 -1.66 6.29 0.50
CA LEU A 60 -0.28 6.41 1.00
C LEU A 60 0.73 5.79 0.05
N TRP A 61 0.43 4.62 -0.51
CA TRP A 61 1.25 4.02 -1.56
C TRP A 61 1.37 4.95 -2.76
N ASN A 62 0.25 5.49 -3.27
CA ASN A 62 0.26 6.36 -4.44
C ASN A 62 0.98 7.69 -4.23
N LEU A 63 1.06 8.19 -2.99
CA LEU A 63 1.87 9.36 -2.64
C LEU A 63 3.36 9.04 -2.58
N ALA A 64 3.71 7.86 -2.08
CA ALA A 64 5.08 7.41 -1.92
C ALA A 64 5.66 6.71 -3.17
N ARG A 65 4.81 6.32 -4.13
CA ARG A 65 5.22 5.59 -5.33
C ARG A 65 6.26 6.42 -6.10
N SER A 66 7.27 5.77 -6.62
CA SER A 66 8.47 6.36 -7.25
C SER A 66 9.47 7.02 -6.31
N ILE A 67 9.22 7.07 -4.99
CA ILE A 67 10.23 7.49 -4.02
C ILE A 67 10.98 6.25 -3.53
N PRO A 68 12.32 6.20 -3.70
CA PRO A 68 13.14 5.12 -3.14
C PRO A 68 12.98 4.97 -1.61
N THR A 69 13.07 3.74 -1.12
CA THR A 69 12.84 3.41 0.29
C THR A 69 13.79 4.13 1.25
N ASP A 70 15.05 4.32 0.87
CA ASP A 70 16.04 5.09 1.63
C ASP A 70 15.64 6.56 1.81
N GLN A 71 15.10 7.19 0.77
CA GLN A 71 14.60 8.58 0.85
C GLN A 71 13.34 8.68 1.72
N LEU A 72 12.40 7.75 1.60
CA LEU A 72 11.23 7.68 2.49
C LEU A 72 11.63 7.51 3.95
N THR A 73 12.66 6.70 4.22
CA THR A 73 13.17 6.46 5.58
C THR A 73 13.72 7.75 6.18
N GLN A 74 14.42 8.58 5.38
CA GLN A 74 14.88 9.89 5.85
C GLN A 74 13.71 10.81 6.21
N LEU A 75 12.66 10.86 5.39
CA LEU A 75 11.45 11.64 5.68
C LEU A 75 10.74 11.18 6.96
N GLY A 76 10.67 9.87 7.20
CA GLY A 76 10.04 9.29 8.38
C GLY A 76 10.84 9.47 9.68
N LEU A 77 12.14 9.70 9.58
CA LEU A 77 13.05 9.91 10.73
C LEU A 77 13.25 11.40 11.08
N LEU A 78 12.72 12.33 10.28
CA LEU A 78 12.76 13.74 10.64
C LEU A 78 11.93 13.94 11.92
N PRO A 79 12.51 14.50 13.00
CA PRO A 79 11.75 14.81 14.20
C PRO A 79 10.63 15.79 13.82
N ARG A 80 9.38 15.48 14.19
CA ARG A 80 8.30 16.44 14.04
C ARG A 80 8.67 17.70 14.82
N PRO A 81 8.61 18.90 14.22
CA PRO A 81 8.76 20.12 14.99
C PRO A 81 7.69 20.12 16.08
N ARG A 82 8.12 20.13 17.34
CA ARG A 82 7.21 20.35 18.46
C ARG A 82 6.82 21.84 18.38
N ILE A 83 5.57 22.10 18.04
CA ILE A 83 4.93 23.42 18.20
C ILE A 83 4.63 23.60 19.68
#